data_AF-A0A2D8I0I4-F1
#
_entry.id   AF-A0A2D8I0I4-F1
#
_cell.length_a   1.000
_cell.length_b   1.000
_cell.length_c   1.000
_cell.angle_alpha   90.00
_cell.angle_beta   90.00
_cell.angle_gamma   90.00
#
_symmetry.space_group_name_H-M   'P 1'
#
loop_
_entity.id
_entity.type
_entity.pdbx_description
1 polymer ?
#
loop_
_entity_poly.entity_id
_entity_poly.type
_entity_poly.pdbx_seq_one_letter_code
_entity_poly.pdbx_strand_id
1 'polypeptide(L)'
;MPTSDTLDLHNFHPSELKSLVHEYLQDCFLNGIFEGRIIHGKGIGTNRDIVHAILKSHPKIVSYSLGTNNSGGWGSTSFRLSSSN
;
A
#
# COMPACT_ATOMS: atom_id res chain seq x y z
N MET A 1 12.41 -8.37 -2.27
CA MET A 1 12.67 -8.13 -0.83
C MET A 1 12.46 -6.64 -0.51
N PRO A 2 11.23 -6.18 -0.28
CA PRO A 2 10.97 -5.29 0.82
C PRO A 2 11.10 -6.10 2.11
N THR A 3 12.11 -5.81 2.90
CA THR A 3 12.23 -6.26 4.31
C THR A 3 11.37 -5.43 5.24
N SER A 4 10.58 -4.51 4.68
CA SER A 4 9.80 -3.52 5.40
C SER A 4 8.31 -3.70 5.13
N ASP A 5 7.54 -3.55 6.20
CA ASP A 5 6.10 -3.35 6.22
C ASP A 5 5.66 -2.00 5.62
N THR A 6 6.58 -1.21 5.04
CA THR A 6 6.31 0.10 4.49
C THR A 6 6.83 0.24 3.05
N LEU A 7 5.98 0.75 2.16
CA LEU A 7 6.32 1.21 0.80
C LEU A 7 6.19 2.73 0.71
N ASP A 8 7.26 3.44 0.34
CA ASP A 8 7.22 4.89 0.08
C ASP A 8 7.17 5.18 -1.43
N LEU A 9 6.12 5.89 -1.86
CA LEU A 9 5.84 6.21 -3.27
C LEU A 9 6.27 7.62 -3.69
N HIS A 10 6.89 8.44 -2.82
CA HIS A 10 7.20 9.85 -3.14
C HIS A 10 8.13 10.02 -4.37
N ASN A 11 8.97 9.03 -4.65
CA ASN A 11 9.97 9.08 -5.72
C ASN A 11 9.53 8.39 -7.01
N PHE A 12 8.26 7.99 -7.12
CA PHE A 12 7.75 7.22 -8.25
C PHE A 12 6.69 7.99 -9.04
N HIS A 13 6.70 7.81 -10.35
CA HIS A 13 5.72 8.41 -11.23
C HIS A 13 4.37 7.69 -11.12
N PRO A 14 3.21 8.38 -11.21
CA PRO A 14 1.88 7.77 -11.09
C PRO A 14 1.65 6.53 -11.97
N SER A 15 2.28 6.46 -13.13
CA SER A 15 2.19 5.31 -14.05
C SER A 15 2.87 4.03 -13.51
N GLU A 16 3.82 4.17 -12.58
CA GLU A 16 4.59 3.06 -12.00
C GLU A 16 3.92 2.46 -10.75
N LEU A 17 3.02 3.23 -10.11
CA LEU A 17 2.39 2.86 -8.85
C LEU A 17 1.68 1.50 -8.92
N LYS A 18 1.01 1.20 -10.03
CA LYS A 18 0.25 -0.06 -10.17
C LYS A 18 1.17 -1.28 -10.07
N SER A 19 2.25 -1.31 -10.84
CA SER A 19 3.20 -2.42 -10.81
C SER A 19 3.91 -2.49 -9.47
N LEU A 20 4.36 -1.36 -8.93
CA LEU A 20 5.10 -1.31 -7.67
C LEU A 20 4.27 -1.79 -6.48
N VAL A 21 3.01 -1.35 -6.37
CA VAL A 21 2.14 -1.77 -5.27
C VAL A 21 1.81 -3.26 -5.39
N HIS A 22 1.58 -3.80 -6.59
CA HIS A 22 1.34 -5.23 -6.77
C HIS A 22 2.56 -6.07 -6.40
N GLU A 23 3.74 -5.70 -6.88
CA GLU A 23 5.00 -6.39 -6.57
C GLU A 23 5.30 -6.34 -5.07
N TYR A 24 5.11 -5.17 -4.46
CA TYR A 24 5.27 -5.00 -3.01
C TYR A 24 4.31 -5.88 -2.20
N LEU A 25 3.01 -5.93 -2.53
CA LEU A 25 2.04 -6.77 -1.82
C LEU A 25 2.34 -8.27 -1.98
N GLN A 26 2.78 -8.66 -3.18
CA GLN A 26 3.22 -10.04 -3.44
C GLN A 26 4.44 -10.39 -2.60
N ASP A 27 5.43 -9.50 -2.55
CA ASP A 27 6.61 -9.68 -1.73
C ASP A 27 6.27 -9.73 -0.23
N CYS A 28 5.41 -8.85 0.26
CA CYS A 28 4.90 -8.90 1.64
C CYS A 28 4.28 -10.26 1.95
N PHE A 29 3.41 -10.77 1.07
CA PHE A 29 2.80 -12.08 1.22
C PHE A 29 3.84 -13.20 1.30
N LEU A 30 4.81 -13.22 0.38
CA LEU A 30 5.86 -14.24 0.34
C LEU A 30 6.78 -14.20 1.58
N ASN A 31 6.93 -13.03 2.21
CA ASN A 31 7.73 -12.85 3.42
C ASN A 31 6.92 -12.95 4.72
N GLY A 32 5.63 -13.30 4.66
CA GLY A 32 4.78 -13.39 5.85
C GLY A 32 4.44 -12.05 6.50
N ILE A 33 4.58 -10.95 5.78
CA ILE A 33 4.21 -9.59 6.21
C ILE A 33 2.74 -9.38 5.80
N PHE A 34 1.82 -9.59 6.73
CA PHE A 34 0.38 -9.50 6.44
C PHE A 34 -0.23 -8.14 6.72
N GLU A 35 0.50 -7.24 7.38
CA GLU A 35 0.06 -5.89 7.69
C GLU A 35 1.18 -4.92 7.35
N GLY A 36 0.82 -3.78 6.77
CA GLY A 36 1.79 -2.78 6.36
C GLY A 36 1.15 -1.47 5.93
N ARG A 37 1.98 -0.59 5.37
CA ARG A 37 1.63 0.77 4.98
C ARG A 37 2.21 1.15 3.63
N ILE A 38 1.42 1.89 2.86
CA ILE A 38 1.83 2.57 1.64
C ILE A 38 1.79 4.07 1.90
N ILE A 39 2.94 4.73 1.85
CA ILE A 39 3.10 6.18 1.96
C ILE A 39 3.02 6.75 0.55
N HIS A 40 1.94 7.48 0.25
CA HIS A 40 1.70 8.06 -1.07
C HIS A 40 1.74 9.59 -1.08
N GLY A 41 2.00 10.20 0.09
CA GLY A 41 1.95 11.64 0.28
C GLY A 41 0.52 12.17 0.29
N LYS A 42 0.40 13.44 0.64
CA LYS A 42 -0.88 14.15 0.74
C LYS A 42 -1.32 14.67 -0.64
N GLY A 43 -0.50 15.50 -1.29
CA GLY A 43 -0.79 16.03 -2.63
C GLY A 43 -2.22 16.57 -2.76
N ILE A 44 -2.82 16.39 -3.95
CA ILE A 44 -4.26 16.62 -4.19
C ILE A 44 -5.10 15.33 -4.07
N GLY A 45 -4.48 14.20 -3.69
CA GLY A 45 -5.14 12.91 -3.56
C GLY A 45 -4.98 11.93 -4.73
N THR A 46 -4.31 12.30 -5.83
CA THR A 46 -4.14 11.41 -7.00
C THR A 46 -3.51 10.07 -6.64
N ASN A 47 -2.36 10.07 -5.93
CA ASN A 47 -1.68 8.82 -5.56
C ASN A 47 -2.50 8.00 -4.54
N ARG A 48 -3.23 8.67 -3.64
CA ARG A 48 -4.18 8.00 -2.73
C ARG A 48 -5.23 7.24 -3.52
N ASP A 49 -5.85 7.88 -4.50
CA ASP A 49 -6.95 7.30 -5.27
C ASP A 49 -6.45 6.12 -6.13
N ILE A 50 -5.25 6.23 -6.70
CA ILE A 50 -4.57 5.12 -7.40
C ILE A 50 -4.33 3.95 -6.44
N VAL A 51 -3.72 4.20 -5.28
CA VAL A 51 -3.44 3.16 -4.26
C VAL A 51 -4.74 2.50 -3.80
N HIS A 52 -5.79 3.26 -3.52
CA HIS A 52 -7.08 2.72 -3.08
C HIS A 52 -7.75 1.88 -4.17
N ALA A 53 -7.67 2.31 -5.44
CA ALA A 53 -8.18 1.53 -6.56
C ALA A 53 -7.46 0.17 -6.69
N ILE A 54 -6.13 0.18 -6.53
CA ILE A 54 -5.31 -1.03 -6.54
C ILE A 54 -5.72 -1.95 -5.38
N LEU A 55 -5.69 -1.46 -4.14
CA LEU A 55 -6.00 -2.24 -2.94
C LEU A 55 -7.42 -2.83 -2.97
N LYS A 56 -8.40 -2.04 -3.44
CA LYS A 56 -9.80 -2.49 -3.60
C LYS A 56 -9.93 -3.65 -4.58
N SER A 57 -9.10 -3.69 -5.62
CA SER A 57 -9.13 -4.72 -6.65
C SER A 57 -8.25 -5.95 -6.34
N HIS A 58 -7.40 -5.87 -5.33
CA HIS A 58 -6.37 -6.88 -5.08
C HIS A 58 -6.96 -8.07 -4.29
N PRO A 59 -6.90 -9.31 -4.82
CA PRO A 59 -7.66 -10.45 -4.28
C PRO A 59 -7.24 -10.88 -2.87
N LYS A 60 -6.00 -10.58 -2.46
CA LYS A 60 -5.49 -10.91 -1.12
C LYS A 60 -5.72 -9.82 -0.07
N ILE A 61 -6.23 -8.65 -0.44
CA ILE A 61 -6.47 -7.57 0.52
C ILE A 61 -7.75 -7.87 1.30
N VAL A 62 -7.63 -7.92 2.63
CA VAL A 62 -8.73 -8.12 3.58
C VAL A 62 -9.33 -6.77 3.97
N SER A 63 -8.47 -5.78 4.24
CA SER A 63 -8.90 -4.43 4.58
C SER A 63 -7.81 -3.42 4.27
N TYR A 64 -8.22 -2.17 4.10
CA TYR A 64 -7.32 -1.03 4.03
C TYR A 64 -8.01 0.21 4.59
N SER A 65 -7.22 1.14 5.11
CA SER A 65 -7.73 2.40 5.66
C SER A 65 -6.68 3.49 5.56
N LEU A 66 -7.12 4.75 5.50
CA LEU A 66 -6.21 5.87 5.68
C LEU A 66 -5.50 5.79 7.03
N GLY A 67 -4.27 6.29 7.07
CA GLY A 67 -3.54 6.46 8.32
C GLY A 67 -4.26 7.41 9.26
N THR A 68 -4.07 7.19 10.56
CA THR A 68 -4.44 8.17 11.60
C THR A 68 -3.38 9.25 11.71
N ASN A 69 -3.65 10.35 12.42
CA ASN A 69 -2.71 11.47 12.54
C ASN A 69 -1.30 11.04 13.01
N ASN A 70 -1.20 10.02 13.85
CA ASN A 70 0.07 9.50 14.37
C ASN A 70 0.76 8.51 13.41
N SER A 71 0.09 8.12 12.32
CA SER A 71 0.52 7.07 11.41
C SER A 71 0.63 7.54 9.96
N GLY A 72 0.87 8.85 9.73
CA GLY A 72 0.97 9.45 8.38
C GLY A 72 -0.31 10.17 7.92
N GLY A 73 -1.40 10.07 8.69
CA GLY A 73 -2.70 10.66 8.38
C GLY A 73 -3.20 10.21 7.01
N TRP A 74 -3.89 11.13 6.32
CA TRP A 74 -4.37 10.90 4.96
C TRP A 74 -3.25 10.83 3.90
N GLY A 75 -1.98 10.99 4.27
CA GLY A 75 -0.82 10.82 3.38
C GLY A 75 -0.33 9.37 3.25
N SER A 76 -1.00 8.44 3.93
CA SER A 76 -0.67 7.02 3.89
C SER A 76 -1.91 6.16 3.98
N THR A 77 -1.81 4.94 3.46
CA THR A 77 -2.85 3.92 3.56
C THR A 77 -2.26 2.67 4.19
N SER A 78 -2.84 2.22 5.30
CA SER A 78 -2.53 0.92 5.89
C SER A 78 -3.32 -0.18 5.17
N PHE A 79 -2.76 -1.38 5.09
CA PHE A 79 -3.42 -2.53 4.49
C PHE A 79 -3.25 -3.78 5.35
N ARG A 80 -4.16 -4.74 5.16
CA ARG A 80 -4.06 -6.10 5.69
C ARG A 80 -4.28 -7.12 4.58
N LEU A 81 -3.39 -8.09 4.48
CA LEU A 81 -3.47 -9.24 3.59
C LEU A 81 -4.13 -10.44 4.28
N SER A 82 -4.72 -11.33 3.49
CA SER A 82 -5.15 -12.64 3.95
C SER A 82 -3.92 -13.53 4.19
N SER A 83 -3.89 -14.21 5.33
CA SER A 83 -2.84 -15.20 5.64
C SER A 83 -3.12 -16.58 5.05
N SER A 84 -4.26 -16.75 4.35
CA SER A 84 -4.62 -18.00 3.69
C SER A 84 -4.05 -18.06 2.28
N ASN A 85 -3.50 -19.23 1.93
CA ASN A 85 -3.04 -19.57 0.56
C ASN A 85 -4.23 -19.87 -0.36
#